data_AF-A0AAD4C8X9-F1
#
_entry.id   AF-A0AAD4C8X9-F1
#
_cell.length_a   1.000
_cell.length_b   1.000
_cell.length_c   1.000
_cell.angle_alpha   90.00
_cell.angle_beta   90.00
_cell.angle_gamma   90.00
#
_symmetry.space_group_name_H-M   'P 1'
#
loop_
_entity.id
_entity.type
_entity.pdbx_description
1 polymer ?
#
loop_
_entity_poly.entity_id
_entity_poly.type
_entity_poly.pdbx_seq_one_letter_code
_entity_poly.pdbx_strand_id
1 'polypeptide(L)'
;MTNATLNAIVDYAHHDKIQTAQDLRRETGWTRTDQFGDEIIVFIQRHAPPRPSPFVSTPLRITAPLHPSSIALNIASPSPVVKRRNKCSACGQEGHNARSKNCPARQVDNAAKGKENVSGATLLSLHDDDWFPTT
;
A
#
# COMPACT_ATOMS: atom_id res chain seq x y z
N MET A 1 -32.84 -2.88 7.40
CA MET A 1 -31.49 -3.09 6.87
C MET A 1 -31.65 -3.95 5.64
N THR A 2 -31.05 -3.57 4.51
CA THR A 2 -31.16 -4.33 3.26
C THR A 2 -29.93 -5.23 3.08
N ASN A 3 -30.01 -6.21 2.19
CA ASN A 3 -28.84 -7.04 1.83
C ASN A 3 -27.69 -6.20 1.25
N ALA A 4 -28.01 -5.13 0.51
CA ALA A 4 -27.00 -4.19 0.00
C ALA A 4 -26.21 -3.54 1.16
N THR A 5 -26.90 -3.12 2.23
CA THR A 5 -26.23 -2.59 3.43
C THR A 5 -25.36 -3.65 4.12
N LEU A 6 -25.83 -4.90 4.24
CA LEU A 6 -25.05 -5.99 4.83
C LEU A 6 -23.75 -6.24 4.04
N ASN A 7 -23.84 -6.33 2.71
CA ASN A 7 -22.66 -6.52 1.86
C ASN A 7 -21.68 -5.35 2.00
N ALA A 8 -22.17 -4.10 2.00
CA ALA A 8 -21.32 -2.93 2.20
C ALA A 8 -20.59 -2.98 3.56
N ILE A 9 -21.26 -3.42 4.63
CA ILE A 9 -20.62 -3.60 5.94
C ILE A 9 -19.48 -4.62 5.87
N VAL A 10 -19.71 -5.76 5.22
CA VAL A 10 -18.69 -6.80 5.05
C VAL A 10 -17.49 -6.25 4.27
N ASP A 11 -17.75 -5.55 3.16
CA ASP A 11 -16.69 -4.96 2.34
C ASP A 11 -15.88 -3.92 3.12
N TYR A 12 -16.55 -3.03 3.86
CA TYR A 12 -15.86 -2.02 4.67
C TYR A 12 -15.12 -2.61 5.87
N ALA A 13 -15.64 -3.67 6.48
CA ALA A 13 -14.96 -4.40 7.54
C ALA A 13 -13.67 -5.05 7.04
N HIS A 14 -13.68 -5.66 5.85
CA HIS A 14 -12.48 -6.25 5.23
C HIS A 14 -11.37 -5.23 4.94
N HIS A 15 -11.75 -3.96 4.77
CA HIS A 15 -10.80 -2.86 4.55
C HIS A 15 -10.48 -2.07 5.82
N ASP A 16 -10.94 -2.52 7.00
CA ASP A 16 -10.80 -1.86 8.31
C ASP A 16 -11.32 -0.42 8.33
N LYS A 17 -12.29 -0.10 7.47
CA LYS A 17 -12.88 1.25 7.36
C LYS A 17 -13.90 1.55 8.45
N ILE A 18 -14.47 0.52 9.06
CA ILE A 18 -15.48 0.64 10.11
C ILE A 18 -14.94 0.07 11.43
N GLN A 19 -14.51 0.95 12.34
CA GLN A 19 -14.02 0.58 13.67
C GLN A 19 -14.94 1.05 14.80
N THR A 20 -15.81 2.00 14.49
CA THR A 20 -16.76 2.61 15.43
C THR A 20 -18.17 2.67 14.84
N ALA A 21 -19.18 2.80 15.69
CA ALA A 21 -20.56 3.00 15.24
C ALA A 21 -20.71 4.26 14.35
N GLN A 22 -19.88 5.29 14.59
CA GLN A 22 -19.84 6.49 13.77
C GLN A 22 -19.32 6.20 12.35
N ASP A 23 -18.28 5.37 12.22
CA ASP A 23 -17.80 4.93 10.90
C ASP A 23 -18.87 4.15 10.17
N LEU A 24 -19.53 3.22 10.86
CA LEU A 24 -20.61 2.43 10.29
C LEU A 24 -21.71 3.34 9.72
N ARG A 25 -22.08 4.41 10.45
CA ARG A 25 -23.08 5.38 9.99
C ARG A 25 -22.60 6.15 8.77
N ARG A 26 -21.35 6.60 8.78
CA ARG A 26 -20.73 7.38 7.70
C ARG A 26 -20.62 6.57 6.40
N GLU A 27 -20.14 5.34 6.47
CA GLU A 27 -19.84 4.53 5.28
C GLU A 27 -21.10 3.88 4.68
N THR A 28 -22.12 3.59 5.50
CA THR A 28 -23.31 2.84 5.05
C THR A 28 -24.59 3.67 5.01
N GLY A 29 -24.62 4.84 5.64
CA GLY A 29 -25.83 5.64 5.83
C GLY A 29 -26.91 4.95 6.66
N TRP A 30 -26.59 3.84 7.35
CA TRP A 30 -27.60 3.04 8.02
C TRP A 30 -28.15 3.73 9.28
N THR A 31 -29.44 4.08 9.25
CA THR A 31 -30.10 4.92 10.27
C THR A 31 -30.24 4.32 11.66
N ARG A 32 -30.04 3.01 11.84
CA ARG A 32 -30.16 2.34 13.15
C ARG A 32 -28.81 2.10 13.82
N THR A 33 -27.79 2.87 13.44
CA THR A 33 -26.46 2.79 14.06
C THR A 33 -26.48 3.17 15.53
N ASP A 34 -27.37 4.06 15.95
CA ASP A 34 -27.46 4.47 17.36
C ASP A 34 -28.02 3.38 18.28
N GLN A 35 -28.77 2.41 17.73
CA GLN A 35 -29.33 1.28 18.49
C GLN A 35 -28.45 0.03 18.43
N PHE A 36 -27.87 -0.27 17.26
CA PHE A 36 -27.18 -1.55 17.01
C PHE A 36 -25.73 -1.39 16.60
N GLY A 37 -25.22 -0.16 16.48
CA GLY A 37 -23.90 0.12 15.96
C GLY A 37 -22.81 -0.56 16.78
N ASP A 38 -22.84 -0.40 18.10
CA ASP A 38 -21.83 -0.97 18.98
C ASP A 38 -21.83 -2.51 18.95
N GLU A 39 -23.01 -3.15 18.96
CA GLU A 39 -23.12 -4.61 18.82
C GLU A 39 -22.54 -5.09 17.48
N ILE A 40 -22.85 -4.40 16.39
CA ILE A 40 -22.33 -4.71 15.06
C ILE A 40 -20.81 -4.54 15.00
N ILE A 41 -20.26 -3.49 15.64
CA ILE A 41 -18.81 -3.30 15.74
C ILE A 41 -18.15 -4.43 16.52
N VAL A 42 -18.75 -4.88 17.63
CA VAL A 42 -18.25 -6.04 18.39
C VAL A 42 -18.26 -7.30 17.52
N PHE A 43 -19.31 -7.52 16.73
CA PHE A 43 -19.37 -8.63 15.77
C PHE A 43 -18.28 -8.53 14.70
N ILE A 44 -18.09 -7.35 14.12
CA ILE A 44 -17.03 -7.12 13.12
C ILE A 44 -15.67 -7.42 13.74
N GLN A 45 -15.35 -6.88 14.91
CA GLN A 45 -14.04 -7.09 15.55
C GLN A 45 -13.80 -8.57 15.89
N ARG A 46 -14.84 -9.30 16.28
CA ARG A 46 -14.75 -10.73 16.58
C ARG A 46 -14.53 -11.60 15.35
N HIS A 47 -15.09 -11.21 14.21
CA HIS A 47 -15.12 -12.05 13.00
C HIS A 47 -14.30 -11.50 11.83
N ALA A 48 -13.69 -10.32 11.98
CA ALA A 48 -12.82 -9.75 10.97
C ALA A 48 -11.64 -10.69 10.70
N PRO A 49 -11.31 -10.94 9.43
CA PRO A 49 -10.16 -11.76 9.10
C PRO A 49 -8.87 -11.10 9.62
N PRO A 50 -7.91 -11.88 10.16
CA PRO A 50 -6.62 -11.35 10.55
C PRO A 50 -5.95 -10.65 9.37
N ARG A 51 -5.50 -9.40 9.57
CA ARG A 51 -4.70 -8.71 8.56
C ARG A 51 -3.48 -9.56 8.21
N PRO A 52 -3.24 -9.88 6.93
CA PRO A 52 -2.01 -10.53 6.55
C PRO A 52 -0.85 -9.59 6.85
N SER A 53 -0.10 -9.88 7.91
CA SER A 53 1.18 -9.21 8.15
C SER A 53 2.16 -9.71 7.10
N PRO A 54 2.74 -8.84 6.25
CA PRO A 54 3.76 -9.25 5.29
C PRO A 54 5.07 -9.68 5.96
N PHE A 55 5.19 -9.51 7.28
CA PHE A 55 6.40 -9.82 8.05
C PHE A 55 6.19 -11.08 8.89
N VAL A 56 5.97 -12.22 8.25
CA VAL A 56 6.19 -13.51 8.91
C VAL A 56 7.61 -13.93 8.60
N SER A 57 8.53 -13.70 9.53
CA SER A 57 9.85 -14.31 9.50
C SER A 57 9.67 -15.80 9.78
N THR A 58 9.36 -16.58 8.75
CA THR A 58 9.33 -18.04 8.85
C THR A 58 10.73 -18.49 9.26
N PRO A 59 10.94 -19.07 10.45
CA PRO A 59 12.26 -19.55 10.82
C PRO A 59 12.67 -20.65 9.84
N LEU A 60 13.84 -20.49 9.24
CA LEU A 60 14.43 -21.45 8.31
C LEU A 60 14.57 -22.79 9.07
N ARG A 61 13.75 -23.80 8.72
CA ARG A 61 13.93 -25.15 9.28
C ARG A 61 15.26 -25.67 8.75
N ILE A 62 16.24 -25.78 9.64
CA ILE A 62 17.49 -26.49 9.38
C ILE A 62 17.12 -27.98 9.35
N THR A 63 16.90 -28.54 8.17
CA THR A 63 16.90 -29.98 7.98
C THR A 63 18.33 -30.44 8.17
N ALA A 64 18.65 -30.86 9.40
CA ALA A 64 19.93 -31.49 9.70
C ALA A 64 20.04 -32.79 8.89
N PRO A 65 21.08 -32.98 8.07
CA PRO A 65 21.44 -34.32 7.62
C PRO A 65 21.92 -35.09 8.86
N LEU A 66 21.34 -36.26 9.10
CA LEU A 66 21.91 -37.25 10.01
C LEU A 66 23.35 -37.55 9.56
N HIS A 67 24.36 -36.98 10.22
CA HIS A 67 25.69 -37.57 10.20
C HIS A 67 26.49 -37.20 11.46
N PRO A 68 27.21 -38.17 12.06
CA PRO A 68 27.81 -38.00 13.38
C PRO A 68 29.17 -37.30 13.31
N SER A 69 29.46 -36.59 14.41
CA SER A 69 30.79 -36.28 14.94
C SER A 69 31.68 -35.30 14.18
N SER A 70 31.88 -34.13 14.78
CA SER A 70 33.17 -33.74 15.40
C SER A 70 33.40 -32.23 15.30
N ILE A 71 33.74 -31.65 16.45
CA ILE A 71 34.01 -30.24 16.70
C ILE A 71 35.31 -29.83 16.01
N ALA A 72 35.28 -28.77 15.21
CA ALA A 72 36.43 -27.90 14.96
C ALA A 72 35.96 -26.51 14.48
N LEU A 73 36.22 -25.49 15.29
CA LEU A 73 36.05 -24.07 14.97
C LEU A 73 37.08 -23.69 13.90
N ASN A 74 36.66 -23.56 12.65
CA ASN A 74 37.45 -22.88 11.63
C ASN A 74 36.63 -21.74 11.02
N ILE A 75 37.05 -20.52 11.34
CA ILE A 75 36.57 -19.25 10.81
C ILE A 75 36.93 -19.25 9.32
N ALA A 76 35.98 -19.58 8.46
CA ALA A 76 36.12 -19.45 7.01
C ALA A 76 35.16 -18.37 6.50
N SER A 77 35.77 -17.32 5.96
CA SER A 77 35.15 -16.13 5.38
C SER A 77 33.99 -16.45 4.42
N PRO A 78 32.83 -15.76 4.51
CA PRO A 78 31.70 -16.05 3.61
C PRO A 78 31.97 -15.47 2.22
N SER A 79 32.04 -16.35 1.22
CA SER A 79 32.00 -15.96 -0.19
C SER A 79 30.77 -15.08 -0.48
N PRO A 80 30.92 -13.98 -1.23
CA PRO A 80 29.89 -12.95 -1.33
C PRO A 80 28.69 -13.41 -2.16
N VAL A 81 27.50 -13.28 -1.57
CA VAL A 81 26.22 -13.36 -2.27
C VAL A 81 26.20 -12.31 -3.39
N VAL A 82 26.16 -12.76 -4.65
CA VAL A 82 26.11 -11.87 -5.82
C VAL A 82 24.73 -11.22 -5.88
N LYS A 83 24.60 -10.03 -5.28
CA LYS A 83 23.43 -9.15 -5.48
C LYS A 83 23.31 -8.90 -6.99
N ARG A 84 22.21 -9.34 -7.61
CA ARG A 84 21.89 -8.97 -9.00
C ARG A 84 21.78 -7.45 -9.05
N ARG A 85 22.70 -6.81 -9.75
CA ARG A 85 22.71 -5.37 -9.95
C ARG A 85 21.70 -5.03 -11.03
N ASN A 86 20.73 -4.19 -10.71
CA ASN A 86 19.77 -3.71 -11.70
C ASN A 86 20.52 -2.90 -12.76
N LYS A 87 20.33 -3.27 -14.02
CA LYS A 87 20.84 -2.53 -15.17
C LYS A 87 19.84 -1.45 -15.55
N CYS A 88 20.34 -0.26 -15.89
CA CYS A 88 19.53 0.82 -16.42
C CYS A 88 18.88 0.37 -17.73
N SER A 89 17.55 0.45 -17.83
CA SER A 89 16.83 0.04 -19.05
C SER A 89 17.09 0.95 -20.25
N ALA A 90 17.61 2.17 -20.04
CA ALA A 90 17.89 3.12 -21.12
C ALA A 90 19.33 2.99 -21.68
N CYS A 91 20.33 2.74 -20.82
CA CYS A 91 21.74 2.68 -21.24
C CYS A 91 22.44 1.33 -20.97
N GLY A 92 21.76 0.38 -20.32
CA GLY A 92 22.28 -0.95 -20.00
C GLY A 92 23.32 -1.00 -18.86
N GLN A 93 23.78 0.15 -18.36
CA GLN A 93 24.81 0.22 -17.32
C GLN A 93 24.24 0.01 -15.91
N GLU A 94 25.06 -0.55 -15.02
CA GLU A 94 24.70 -0.79 -13.62
C GLU A 94 24.91 0.46 -12.75
N GLY A 95 24.32 0.48 -11.55
CA GLY A 95 24.52 1.55 -10.56
C GLY A 95 23.55 2.72 -10.64
N HIS A 96 22.65 2.74 -11.63
CA HIS A 96 21.55 3.70 -11.72
C HIS A 96 20.36 3.10 -12.49
N ASN A 97 19.20 3.74 -12.43
CA ASN A 97 18.03 3.37 -13.25
C ASN A 97 17.77 4.41 -14.35
N ALA A 98 16.89 4.12 -15.31
CA ALA A 98 16.62 5.00 -16.44
C ALA A 98 16.12 6.41 -16.05
N ARG A 99 15.54 6.57 -14.85
CA ARG A 99 15.05 7.86 -14.35
C ARG A 99 16.14 8.68 -13.65
N SER A 100 17.31 8.10 -13.40
CA SER A 100 18.39 8.77 -12.68
C SER A 100 19.00 9.88 -13.53
N LYS A 101 19.26 11.05 -12.93
CA LYS A 101 19.78 12.24 -13.63
C LYS A 101 21.20 12.03 -14.19
N ASN A 102 21.92 11.06 -13.65
CA ASN A 102 23.25 10.63 -14.08
C ASN A 102 23.22 9.61 -15.24
N CYS A 103 22.05 9.25 -15.78
CA CYS A 103 21.96 8.38 -16.94
C CYS A 103 22.40 9.15 -18.21
N PRO A 104 23.44 8.70 -18.93
CA PRO A 104 23.93 9.39 -20.13
C PRO A 104 22.88 9.41 -21.25
N ALA A 105 22.05 8.38 -21.38
CA ALA A 105 20.94 8.33 -22.33
C ALA A 105 19.90 9.43 -22.07
N ARG A 106 19.73 9.86 -20.82
CA ARG A 106 18.81 10.95 -20.44
C ARG A 106 19.34 12.33 -20.84
N GLN A 107 20.65 12.48 -21.03
CA GLN A 107 21.23 13.77 -21.43
C GLN A 107 20.97 14.08 -22.91
N VAL A 108 20.91 13.03 -23.75
CA VAL A 108 20.66 13.16 -25.20
C VAL A 108 19.25 13.69 -25.46
N ASP A 109 18.26 13.28 -24.68
CA ASP A 109 16.87 13.74 -24.81
C ASP A 109 16.65 15.19 -24.34
N ASN A 110 17.45 15.66 -23.38
CA ASN A 110 17.30 17.03 -22.85
C ASN A 110 17.98 18.08 -23.73
N ALA A 111 18.92 17.71 -24.60
CA ALA A 111 19.49 18.63 -25.59
C ALA A 111 18.48 19.00 -26.71
N ALA A 112 17.46 18.18 -26.94
CA ALA A 112 16.44 18.40 -27.96
C ALA A 112 15.21 19.17 -27.44
N LYS A 113 15.10 19.44 -26.13
CA LYS A 113 13.90 20.07 -25.53
C LYS A 113 14.15 21.53 -25.14
N GLY A 114 14.58 22.31 -26.13
CA GLY A 114 14.53 23.77 -26.07
C GLY A 114 13.22 24.28 -26.66
N LYS A 115 12.52 25.14 -25.91
CA LYS A 115 11.25 25.86 -26.21
C LYS A 115 9.97 25.08 -25.94
N GLU A 116 9.35 25.35 -24.78
CA GLU A 116 8.32 26.38 -24.68
C GLU A 116 7.79 26.48 -23.24
N ASN A 117 7.76 27.70 -22.74
CA ASN A 117 7.25 28.11 -21.45
C ASN A 117 6.28 29.26 -21.74
N VAL A 118 4.99 29.00 -21.62
CA VAL A 118 3.99 30.06 -21.41
C VAL A 118 3.19 29.69 -20.17
N SER A 119 3.38 30.52 -19.16
CA SER A 119 2.69 30.57 -17.88
C SER A 119 1.21 30.89 -18.05
N GLY A 120 0.38 30.32 -17.18
CA GLY A 120 -1.02 30.69 -17.03
C GLY A 120 -1.57 30.22 -15.69
N ALA A 121 -1.20 30.92 -14.62
CA ALA A 121 -1.79 30.79 -13.30
C ALA A 121 -2.89 31.86 -13.11
N THR A 122 -3.78 31.61 -12.13
CA THR A 122 -4.81 32.52 -11.54
C THR A 122 -6.14 32.48 -12.32
N LEU A 123 -7.29 32.12 -11.74
CA LEU A 123 -7.94 32.80 -10.61
C LEU A 123 -8.90 31.90 -9.80
N LEU A 124 -8.85 32.15 -8.49
CA LEU A 124 -9.67 31.67 -7.39
C LEU A 124 -11.09 32.28 -7.43
N SER A 125 -12.06 31.51 -6.88
CA SER A 125 -13.23 31.96 -6.10
C SER A 125 -14.51 32.47 -6.79
N LEU A 126 -15.60 31.75 -6.52
CA LEU A 126 -16.99 32.17 -6.21
C LEU A 126 -17.71 30.86 -5.75
N HIS A 127 -18.07 30.56 -4.48
CA HIS A 127 -19.10 31.17 -3.59
C HIS A 127 -20.38 31.49 -4.40
N ASP A 128 -21.59 30.98 -4.15
CA ASP A 128 -22.25 30.44 -2.94
C ASP A 128 -23.46 29.55 -3.33
N ASP A 129 -23.98 28.86 -2.31
CA ASP A 129 -25.34 28.37 -2.05
C ASP A 129 -26.42 28.41 -3.15
N ASP A 130 -27.08 27.26 -3.36
CA ASP A 130 -28.54 27.24 -3.49
C ASP A 130 -29.14 25.92 -3.00
N TRP A 131 -29.58 25.97 -1.74
CA TRP A 131 -30.45 25.02 -1.07
C TRP A 131 -31.91 25.37 -1.38
N PHE A 132 -32.67 24.45 -1.99
CA PHE A 132 -34.13 24.49 -1.94
C PHE A 132 -34.71 23.06 -1.97
N PRO A 133 -35.61 22.71 -1.03
CA PRO A 133 -36.56 21.63 -1.22
C PRO A 133 -37.94 22.17 -1.62
N THR A 134 -38.61 21.49 -2.54
CA THR A 134 -40.04 21.70 -2.80
C THR A 134 -40.76 20.36 -2.82
N THR A 135 -41.80 20.30 -1.96
CA THR A 135 -42.94 19.37 -1.84
C THR A 135 -42.70 17.92 -1.45
#